data_AF-A0A1A8EEX1-F1
#
_entry.id   AF-A0A1A8EEX1-F1
#
_cell.length_a   1.000
_cell.length_b   1.000
_cell.length_c   1.000
_cell.angle_alpha   90.00
_cell.angle_beta   90.00
_cell.angle_gamma   90.00
#
_symmetry.space_group_name_H-M   'P 1'
#
loop_
_entity.id
_entity.type
_entity.pdbx_description
1 polymer ?
#
loop_
_entity_poly.entity_id
_entity_poly.type
_entity_poly.pdbx_seq_one_letter_code
_entity_poly.pdbx_strand_id
1 'polypeptide(L)'
;MGADGAPSQSVPWRKVLWERQPFPDNYVDQRFLEELRRNEGIREYRYWAVVKEASLVGQQLSCVAIFITFWLYMEQGLLAPETLLWTSLVCGLLGYGLYQAFTSQTDSCSETRTHLADLQSAALFLSFTFGFSPVLKTLTESVSTDTVYAMSAVMLLAHLVSFPYGEPSPPGSLSLNAALFASVCLASRLPGALHTFAMLSCALLVFALWPCLLQRLRENSPLQFTG
;
A
#
# COMPACT_ATOMS: atom_id res chain seq x y z
N MET A 1 68.06 -12.25 -54.00
CA MET A 1 67.65 -13.20 -52.95
C MET A 1 67.03 -12.40 -51.82
N GLY A 2 65.71 -12.19 -51.85
CA GLY A 2 64.95 -11.61 -50.76
C GLY A 2 64.11 -12.73 -50.17
N ALA A 3 64.27 -12.96 -48.87
CA ALA A 3 63.72 -14.10 -48.16
C ALA A 3 62.22 -14.28 -48.42
N ASP A 4 61.84 -15.53 -48.71
CA ASP A 4 60.46 -15.98 -48.80
C ASP A 4 59.72 -15.58 -47.52
N GLY A 5 58.70 -14.74 -47.69
CA GLY A 5 57.87 -14.27 -46.60
C GLY A 5 57.24 -15.46 -45.90
N ALA A 6 57.59 -15.66 -44.62
CA ALA A 6 56.83 -16.52 -43.74
C ALA A 6 55.34 -16.14 -43.83
N PRO A 7 54.40 -17.10 -43.84
CA PRO A 7 52.99 -16.77 -43.89
C PRO A 7 52.69 -15.83 -42.71
N SER A 8 52.32 -14.58 -43.02
CA SER A 8 51.88 -13.64 -42.02
C SER A 8 50.75 -14.31 -41.24
N GLN A 9 51.01 -14.67 -39.99
CA GLN A 9 49.97 -15.18 -39.11
C GLN A 9 48.86 -14.13 -39.13
N SER A 10 47.69 -14.51 -39.64
CA SER A 10 46.53 -13.62 -39.65
C SER A 10 46.19 -13.31 -38.19
N VAL A 11 46.58 -12.13 -37.71
CA VAL A 11 46.24 -11.70 -36.36
C VAL A 11 44.74 -11.43 -36.36
N PRO A 12 43.95 -12.17 -35.57
CA PRO A 12 42.52 -11.92 -35.50
C PRO A 12 42.28 -10.54 -34.90
N TRP A 13 41.36 -9.78 -35.50
CA TRP A 13 40.92 -8.50 -34.95
C TRP A 13 40.40 -8.68 -33.52
N ARG A 14 40.70 -7.72 -32.64
CA ARG A 14 40.22 -7.70 -31.24
C ARG A 14 39.46 -6.42 -30.96
N LYS A 15 38.38 -6.51 -30.19
CA LYS A 15 37.54 -5.38 -29.77
C LYS A 15 38.19 -4.60 -28.62
N VAL A 16 39.34 -4.00 -28.89
CA VAL A 16 40.15 -3.24 -27.92
C VAL A 16 40.42 -1.86 -28.50
N LEU A 17 39.90 -0.81 -27.85
CA LEU A 17 39.92 0.56 -28.37
C LEU A 17 41.32 1.20 -28.36
N TRP A 18 42.19 0.76 -27.45
CA TRP A 18 43.47 1.42 -27.15
C TRP A 18 44.71 0.76 -27.75
N GLU A 19 44.57 -0.43 -28.35
CA GLU A 19 45.69 -1.18 -28.91
C GLU A 19 45.77 -0.96 -30.43
N ARG A 20 46.95 -0.63 -30.95
CA ARG A 20 47.15 -0.46 -32.41
C ARG A 20 47.15 -1.82 -33.09
N GLN A 21 46.23 -2.02 -34.01
CA GLN A 21 46.06 -3.26 -34.76
C GLN A 21 46.26 -3.02 -36.27
N PRO A 22 46.62 -4.05 -37.06
CA PRO A 22 46.87 -3.93 -38.50
C PRO A 22 45.56 -3.87 -39.31
N PHE A 23 44.59 -3.10 -38.85
CA PHE A 23 43.29 -2.88 -39.50
C PHE A 23 43.04 -1.38 -39.63
N PRO A 24 42.38 -0.89 -40.70
CA PRO A 24 42.09 0.53 -40.85
C PRO A 24 41.10 1.00 -39.77
N ASP A 25 41.12 2.29 -39.44
CA ASP A 25 40.31 2.87 -38.34
C ASP A 25 38.79 2.67 -38.52
N ASN A 26 38.32 2.44 -39.74
CA ASN A 26 36.92 2.17 -40.08
C ASN A 26 36.61 0.68 -40.26
N TYR A 27 37.52 -0.22 -39.88
CA TYR A 27 37.29 -1.65 -39.96
C TYR A 27 36.25 -2.11 -38.92
N VAL A 28 35.22 -2.80 -39.39
CA VAL A 28 34.22 -3.47 -38.56
C VAL A 28 34.33 -4.96 -38.82
N ASP A 29 34.53 -5.74 -37.76
CA ASP A 29 34.63 -7.19 -37.88
C ASP A 29 33.30 -7.81 -38.32
N GLN A 30 33.34 -8.91 -39.07
CA GLN A 30 32.14 -9.58 -39.58
C GLN A 30 31.26 -10.11 -38.43
N ARG A 31 31.89 -10.45 -37.30
CA ARG A 31 31.22 -10.93 -36.08
C ARG A 31 30.58 -9.81 -35.25
N PHE A 32 30.77 -8.54 -35.62
CA PHE A 32 30.21 -7.40 -34.89
C PHE A 32 28.69 -7.49 -34.71
N LEU A 33 27.99 -7.89 -35.78
CA LEU A 33 26.54 -8.08 -35.74
C LEU A 33 26.14 -9.39 -35.04
N GLU A 34 27.01 -10.40 -35.03
CA GLU A 34 26.80 -11.65 -34.29
C GLU A 34 26.92 -11.44 -32.77
N GLU A 35 27.78 -10.53 -32.35
CA GLU A 35 27.94 -10.10 -30.95
C GLU A 35 26.84 -9.11 -30.50
N LEU A 36 25.91 -8.74 -31.39
CA LEU A 36 24.87 -7.76 -31.11
C LEU A 36 23.80 -8.38 -30.19
N ARG A 37 24.06 -8.32 -28.89
CA ARG A 37 23.13 -8.69 -27.83
C ARG A 37 22.01 -7.64 -27.74
N ARG A 38 20.89 -7.89 -28.44
CA ARG A 38 19.65 -7.13 -28.26
C ARG A 38 18.83 -7.80 -27.15
N ASN A 39 18.18 -7.00 -26.31
CA ASN A 39 17.17 -7.48 -25.37
C ASN A 39 17.69 -8.42 -24.26
N GLU A 40 18.97 -8.34 -23.89
CA GLU A 40 19.47 -9.04 -22.71
C GLU A 40 18.86 -8.42 -21.45
N GLY A 41 17.97 -9.17 -20.79
CA GLY A 41 17.27 -8.74 -19.58
C GLY A 41 15.84 -8.24 -19.79
N ILE A 42 15.19 -8.52 -20.94
CA ILE A 42 13.75 -8.30 -21.04
C ILE A 42 13.04 -9.17 -19.99
N ARG A 43 12.49 -8.51 -18.98
CA ARG A 43 11.54 -9.12 -18.06
C ARG A 43 10.19 -9.15 -18.75
N GLU A 44 9.73 -10.33 -19.12
CA GLU A 44 8.38 -10.52 -19.64
C GLU A 44 7.38 -10.40 -18.48
N TYR A 45 6.70 -9.26 -18.41
CA TYR A 45 5.64 -9.05 -17.42
C TYR A 45 4.34 -9.69 -17.90
N ARG A 46 3.85 -10.69 -17.16
CA ARG A 46 2.51 -11.23 -17.40
C ARG A 46 1.47 -10.17 -16.99
N TYR A 47 0.66 -9.72 -17.94
CA TYR A 47 -0.36 -8.66 -17.73
C TYR A 47 -1.15 -8.84 -16.43
N TRP A 48 -1.69 -10.03 -16.20
CA TRP A 48 -2.48 -10.35 -15.00
C TRP A 48 -1.72 -10.26 -13.68
N ALA A 49 -0.41 -10.56 -13.68
CA ALA A 49 0.41 -10.39 -12.49
C ALA A 49 0.57 -8.90 -12.17
N VAL A 50 0.83 -8.07 -13.18
CA VAL A 50 0.92 -6.61 -13.01
C VAL A 50 -0.40 -6.01 -12.55
N VAL A 51 -1.54 -6.45 -13.12
CA VAL A 51 -2.86 -6.00 -12.68
C VAL A 51 -3.12 -6.37 -11.22
N LYS A 52 -2.74 -7.57 -10.80
CA LYS A 52 -2.88 -8.00 -9.40
C LYS A 52 -2.04 -7.13 -8.46
N GLU A 53 -0.78 -6.86 -8.79
CA GLU A 53 0.07 -5.99 -7.96
C GLU A 53 -0.42 -4.53 -7.96
N ALA A 54 -0.84 -4.00 -9.11
CA ALA A 54 -1.39 -2.65 -9.23
C ALA A 54 -2.72 -2.48 -8.49
N SER A 55 -3.52 -3.55 -8.37
CA SER A 55 -4.79 -3.52 -7.64
C SER A 55 -4.63 -3.14 -6.17
N LEU A 56 -3.46 -3.40 -5.58
CA LEU A 56 -3.16 -3.05 -4.18
C LEU A 56 -3.07 -1.54 -3.98
N VAL A 57 -2.42 -0.86 -4.93
CA VAL A 57 -2.33 0.60 -4.95
C VAL A 57 -3.71 1.19 -5.21
N GLY A 58 -4.44 0.64 -6.18
CA GLY A 58 -5.82 1.06 -6.47
C GLY A 58 -6.74 0.89 -5.25
N GLN A 59 -6.57 -0.17 -4.48
CA GLN A 59 -7.32 -0.43 -3.28
C GLN A 59 -7.04 0.60 -2.18
N GLN A 60 -5.78 0.92 -1.88
CA GLN A 60 -5.46 1.94 -0.87
C GLN A 60 -5.97 3.32 -1.30
N LEU A 61 -5.84 3.66 -2.58
CA LEU A 61 -6.42 4.88 -3.12
C LEU A 61 -7.94 4.90 -2.94
N SER A 62 -8.62 3.77 -3.17
CA SER A 62 -10.06 3.65 -2.96
C SER A 62 -10.46 3.81 -1.48
N CYS A 63 -9.68 3.27 -0.55
CA CYS A 63 -9.90 3.42 0.88
C CYS A 63 -9.82 4.90 1.30
N VAL A 64 -8.78 5.61 0.85
CA VAL A 64 -8.64 7.05 1.09
C VAL A 64 -9.79 7.84 0.46
N ALA A 65 -10.16 7.52 -0.79
CA ALA A 65 -11.25 8.19 -1.48
C ALA A 65 -12.61 7.98 -0.78
N ILE A 66 -12.92 6.75 -0.35
CA ILE A 66 -14.14 6.42 0.40
C ILE A 66 -14.16 7.18 1.74
N PHE A 67 -13.04 7.20 2.46
CA PHE A 67 -12.91 7.93 3.71
C PHE A 67 -13.19 9.44 3.54
N ILE A 68 -12.56 10.07 2.54
CA ILE A 68 -12.81 11.48 2.21
C ILE A 68 -14.27 11.69 1.81
N THR A 69 -14.86 10.76 1.07
CA THR A 69 -16.27 10.83 0.66
C THR A 69 -17.19 10.84 1.88
N PHE A 70 -17.00 9.92 2.84
CA PHE A 70 -17.80 9.92 4.06
C PHE A 70 -17.65 11.20 4.88
N TRP A 71 -16.43 11.74 4.95
CA TRP A 71 -16.19 13.02 5.60
C TRP A 71 -16.96 14.16 4.92
N LEU A 72 -16.85 14.30 3.59
CA LEU A 72 -17.56 15.32 2.80
C LEU A 72 -19.08 15.23 2.97
N TYR A 73 -19.62 14.01 2.93
CA TYR A 73 -21.06 13.77 3.11
C TYR A 73 -21.55 14.14 4.51
N MET A 74 -20.72 13.96 5.55
CA MET A 74 -21.04 14.41 6.90
C MET A 74 -20.87 15.92 7.07
N GLU A 75 -19.88 16.54 6.45
CA GLU A 75 -19.70 18.00 6.46
C GLU A 75 -20.90 18.70 5.82
N GLN A 76 -21.43 18.14 4.71
CA GLN A 76 -22.63 18.64 4.02
C GLN A 76 -23.94 18.34 4.75
N GLY A 77 -23.92 17.54 5.83
CA GLY A 77 -25.12 17.13 6.56
C GLY A 77 -26.01 16.13 5.81
N LEU A 78 -25.50 15.49 4.75
CA LEU A 78 -26.23 14.48 3.97
C LEU A 78 -26.19 13.09 4.60
N LEU A 79 -25.16 12.82 5.42
CA LEU A 79 -24.97 11.55 6.11
C LEU A 79 -25.11 11.74 7.62
N ALA A 80 -26.06 11.05 8.23
CA ALA A 80 -26.22 11.08 9.68
C ALA A 80 -25.12 10.23 10.35
N PRO A 81 -24.54 10.67 11.49
CA PRO A 81 -23.47 9.94 12.17
C PRO A 81 -23.92 8.55 12.63
N GLU A 82 -25.20 8.39 12.99
CA GLU A 82 -25.80 7.11 13.38
C GLU A 82 -25.77 6.09 12.24
N THR A 83 -26.06 6.53 11.01
CA THR A 83 -26.05 5.64 9.83
C THR A 83 -24.63 5.15 9.54
N LEU A 84 -23.63 6.02 9.65
CA LEU A 84 -22.23 5.63 9.49
C LEU A 84 -21.79 4.64 10.59
N LEU A 85 -22.23 4.84 11.83
CA LEU A 85 -21.92 3.93 12.93
C LEU A 85 -22.53 2.55 12.72
N TRP A 86 -23.81 2.47 12.36
CA TRP A 86 -24.48 1.19 12.08
C TRP A 86 -23.85 0.45 10.90
N THR A 87 -23.57 1.17 9.81
CA THR A 87 -22.89 0.56 8.65
C THR A 87 -21.47 0.11 8.99
N SER A 88 -20.71 0.89 9.76
CA SER A 88 -19.36 0.51 10.23
C SER A 88 -19.42 -0.70 11.18
N LEU A 89 -20.40 -0.77 12.07
CA LEU A 89 -20.61 -1.92 12.95
C LEU A 89 -20.89 -3.19 12.14
N VAL A 90 -21.84 -3.13 11.20
CA VAL A 90 -22.19 -4.26 10.33
C VAL A 90 -20.97 -4.68 9.49
N CYS A 91 -20.26 -3.73 8.89
CA CYS A 91 -19.05 -4.01 8.12
C CYS A 91 -17.95 -4.63 8.98
N GLY A 92 -17.74 -4.13 10.20
CA GLY A 92 -16.76 -4.67 11.15
C GLY A 92 -17.10 -6.09 11.60
N LEU A 93 -18.37 -6.37 11.89
CA LEU A 93 -18.84 -7.71 12.24
C LEU A 93 -18.69 -8.69 11.08
N LEU A 94 -19.05 -8.28 9.86
CA LEU A 94 -18.86 -9.08 8.65
C LEU A 94 -17.37 -9.34 8.39
N GLY A 95 -16.53 -8.31 8.50
CA GLY A 95 -15.08 -8.42 8.35
C GLY A 95 -14.46 -9.35 9.40
N TYR A 96 -14.91 -9.27 10.66
CA TYR A 96 -14.48 -10.17 11.72
C TYR A 96 -14.94 -11.61 11.51
N GLY A 97 -16.17 -11.82 11.02
CA GLY A 97 -16.68 -13.13 10.64
C GLY A 97 -15.86 -13.75 9.51
N LEU A 98 -15.52 -12.97 8.47
CA LEU A 98 -14.63 -13.41 7.40
C LEU A 98 -13.23 -13.72 7.92
N TYR A 99 -12.66 -12.84 8.75
CA TYR A 99 -11.36 -13.04 9.37
C TYR A 99 -11.30 -14.39 10.13
N GLN A 100 -12.34 -14.70 10.91
CA GLN A 100 -12.45 -15.97 11.63
C GLN A 100 -12.62 -17.16 10.70
N ALA A 101 -13.48 -17.07 9.67
CA ALA A 101 -13.68 -18.14 8.70
C ALA A 101 -12.37 -18.56 8.02
N PHE A 102 -11.50 -17.59 7.75
CA PHE A 102 -10.15 -17.80 7.22
C PHE A 102 -9.14 -18.27 8.27
N THR A 103 -9.42 -18.10 9.57
CA THR A 103 -8.57 -18.56 10.68
C THR A 103 -8.93 -19.99 11.13
N SER A 104 -10.17 -20.42 10.91
CA SER A 104 -10.76 -21.68 11.39
C SER A 104 -10.07 -22.97 10.90
N GLN A 105 -9.16 -22.90 9.93
CA GLN A 105 -8.47 -24.09 9.41
C GLN A 105 -7.38 -24.66 10.34
N THR A 106 -6.96 -23.94 11.40
CA THR A 106 -5.75 -24.31 12.15
C THR A 106 -5.91 -24.57 13.65
N ASP A 107 -6.85 -23.96 14.40
CA ASP A 107 -6.88 -24.14 15.88
C ASP A 107 -8.28 -24.01 16.52
N SER A 108 -8.83 -25.10 17.08
CA SER A 108 -10.21 -25.14 17.65
C SER A 108 -10.29 -25.04 19.18
N CYS A 109 -9.17 -24.99 19.92
CA CYS A 109 -9.16 -25.05 21.40
C CYS A 109 -8.77 -23.73 22.08
N SER A 110 -8.26 -22.74 21.34
CA SER A 110 -7.86 -21.41 21.84
C SER A 110 -8.89 -20.30 21.59
N GLU A 111 -9.97 -20.59 20.86
CA GLU A 111 -10.87 -19.59 20.25
C GLU A 111 -11.70 -18.76 21.26
N THR A 112 -12.25 -19.36 22.31
CA THR A 112 -13.14 -18.60 23.24
C THR A 112 -12.40 -17.51 24.01
N ARG A 113 -11.11 -17.74 24.30
CA ARG A 113 -10.27 -16.78 25.03
C ARG A 113 -9.78 -15.63 24.13
N THR A 114 -9.63 -15.87 22.83
CA THR A 114 -9.27 -14.83 21.85
C THR A 114 -10.46 -13.94 21.53
N HIS A 115 -11.68 -14.46 21.37
CA HIS A 115 -12.88 -13.63 21.14
C HIS A 115 -13.14 -12.63 22.26
N LEU A 116 -12.98 -13.04 23.52
CA LEU A 116 -13.18 -12.15 24.66
C LEU A 116 -12.09 -11.07 24.70
N ALA A 117 -10.84 -11.42 24.41
CA ALA A 117 -9.74 -10.47 24.32
C ALA A 117 -9.93 -9.46 23.16
N ASP A 118 -10.39 -9.94 22.00
CA ASP A 118 -10.71 -9.10 20.84
C ASP A 118 -11.87 -8.15 21.17
N LEU A 119 -12.95 -8.66 21.75
CA LEU A 119 -14.09 -7.84 22.18
C LEU A 119 -13.69 -6.83 23.25
N GLN A 120 -12.85 -7.23 24.21
CA GLN A 120 -12.30 -6.34 25.22
C GLN A 120 -11.47 -5.24 24.58
N SER A 121 -10.60 -5.57 23.62
CA SER A 121 -9.79 -4.57 22.91
C SER A 121 -10.68 -3.61 22.11
N ALA A 122 -11.69 -4.12 21.40
CA ALA A 122 -12.64 -3.31 20.65
C ALA A 122 -13.46 -2.39 21.58
N ALA A 123 -13.94 -2.91 22.71
CA ALA A 123 -14.66 -2.12 23.71
C ALA A 123 -13.76 -1.03 24.33
N LEU A 124 -12.49 -1.33 24.60
CA LEU A 124 -11.52 -0.36 25.09
C LEU A 124 -11.26 0.74 24.04
N PHE A 125 -11.03 0.37 22.78
CA PHE A 125 -10.84 1.35 21.71
C PHE A 125 -12.07 2.23 21.50
N LEU A 126 -13.28 1.64 21.46
CA LEU A 126 -14.53 2.40 21.26
C LEU A 126 -14.83 3.31 22.44
N SER A 127 -14.69 2.82 23.68
CA SER A 127 -14.93 3.63 24.88
C SER A 127 -13.92 4.78 25.01
N PHE A 128 -12.64 4.52 24.72
CA PHE A 128 -11.62 5.56 24.70
C PHE A 128 -11.91 6.59 23.60
N THR A 129 -12.17 6.15 22.36
CA THR A 129 -12.45 7.06 21.25
C THR A 129 -13.69 7.91 21.52
N PHE A 130 -14.72 7.32 22.12
CA PHE A 130 -15.94 8.05 22.51
C PHE A 130 -15.65 9.08 23.61
N GLY A 131 -14.94 8.70 24.67
CA GLY A 131 -14.60 9.59 25.78
C GLY A 131 -13.67 10.74 25.39
N PHE A 132 -12.72 10.48 24.47
CA PHE A 132 -11.79 11.48 23.95
C PHE A 132 -12.35 12.28 22.77
N SER A 133 -13.50 11.88 22.21
CA SER A 133 -14.10 12.54 21.05
C SER A 133 -14.29 14.06 21.23
N PRO A 134 -14.80 14.56 22.38
CA PRO A 134 -14.88 16.00 22.62
C PRO A 134 -13.52 16.68 22.66
N VAL A 135 -12.50 16.02 23.24
CA VAL A 135 -11.14 16.54 23.34
C VAL A 135 -10.49 16.64 21.97
N LEU A 136 -10.63 15.60 21.14
CA LEU A 136 -10.10 15.56 19.78
C LEU A 136 -10.73 16.64 18.89
N LYS A 137 -12.02 16.92 19.10
CA LYS A 137 -12.71 18.04 18.46
C LYS A 137 -12.07 19.37 18.84
N THR A 138 -11.92 19.63 20.14
CA THR A 138 -11.43 20.92 20.64
C THR A 138 -9.93 21.14 20.41
N LEU A 139 -9.13 20.07 20.32
CA LEU A 139 -7.66 20.18 20.25
C LEU A 139 -7.18 20.98 19.03
N THR A 140 -7.90 20.84 17.92
CA THR A 140 -7.54 21.53 16.68
C THR A 140 -8.39 22.76 16.42
N GLU A 141 -9.36 23.11 17.27
CA GLU A 141 -10.30 24.23 17.06
C GLU A 141 -9.59 25.57 16.83
N SER A 142 -8.45 25.79 17.50
CA SER A 142 -7.61 27.00 17.35
C SER A 142 -6.81 27.06 16.04
N VAL A 143 -6.75 25.97 15.29
CA VAL A 143 -6.05 25.85 14.00
C VAL A 143 -7.03 26.20 12.87
N SER A 144 -6.56 26.93 11.86
CA SER A 144 -7.38 27.33 10.71
C SER A 144 -7.82 26.12 9.87
N THR A 145 -9.02 26.19 9.29
CA THR A 145 -9.56 25.12 8.44
C THR A 145 -8.67 24.81 7.25
N ASP A 146 -8.11 25.83 6.61
CA ASP A 146 -7.26 25.67 5.43
C ASP A 146 -5.97 24.89 5.76
N THR A 147 -5.38 25.16 6.93
CA THR A 147 -4.18 24.43 7.36
C THR A 147 -4.51 23.00 7.77
N VAL A 148 -5.68 22.76 8.37
CA VAL A 148 -6.17 21.40 8.65
C VAL A 148 -6.36 20.59 7.37
N TYR A 149 -6.94 21.19 6.32
CA TYR A 149 -7.09 20.53 5.02
C TYR A 149 -5.74 20.28 4.34
N ALA A 150 -4.83 21.25 4.36
CA ALA A 150 -3.48 21.06 3.83
C ALA A 150 -2.71 19.95 4.56
N MET A 151 -2.70 19.97 5.90
CA MET A 151 -1.98 18.98 6.70
C MET A 151 -2.58 17.58 6.59
N SER A 152 -3.92 17.47 6.56
CA SER A 152 -4.58 16.17 6.35
C SER A 152 -4.31 15.62 4.95
N ALA A 153 -4.31 16.45 3.90
CA ALA A 153 -3.95 16.03 2.55
C ALA A 153 -2.50 15.52 2.48
N VAL A 154 -1.55 16.26 3.07
CA VAL A 154 -0.14 15.83 3.15
C VAL A 154 -0.01 14.51 3.91
N MET A 155 -0.76 14.31 4.99
CA MET A 155 -0.71 13.10 5.80
C MET A 155 -1.37 11.91 5.13
N LEU A 156 -2.45 12.11 4.36
CA LEU A 156 -3.03 11.06 3.51
C LEU A 156 -2.08 10.69 2.36
N LEU A 157 -1.36 11.65 1.79
CA LEU A 157 -0.29 11.36 0.81
C LEU A 157 0.86 10.58 1.45
N ALA A 158 1.30 10.98 2.65
CA ALA A 158 2.33 10.27 3.41
C ALA A 158 1.89 8.83 3.74
N HIS A 159 0.62 8.64 4.10
CA HIS A 159 0.01 7.33 4.30
C HIS A 159 0.12 6.47 3.03
N LEU A 160 -0.30 7.02 1.88
CA LEU A 160 -0.27 6.33 0.58
C LEU A 160 1.15 5.97 0.15
N VAL A 161 2.13 6.86 0.33
CA VAL A 161 3.53 6.61 -0.07
C VAL A 161 4.21 5.60 0.85
N SER A 162 3.91 5.66 2.15
CA SER A 162 4.58 4.84 3.17
C SER A 162 3.90 3.51 3.42
N PHE A 163 2.81 3.21 2.71
CA PHE A 163 2.10 1.94 2.84
C PHE A 163 2.96 0.80 2.25
N PRO A 164 3.15 -0.32 2.98
CA PRO A 164 3.95 -1.44 2.48
C PRO A 164 3.18 -2.23 1.41
N TYR A 165 3.33 -1.85 0.14
CA TYR A 165 2.66 -2.54 -0.98
C TYR A 165 3.31 -3.89 -1.34
N GLY A 166 4.64 -4.00 -1.15
CA GLY A 166 5.42 -5.14 -1.62
C GLY A 166 5.53 -6.31 -0.65
N GLU A 167 5.36 -6.09 0.66
CA GLU A 167 5.44 -7.15 1.68
C GLU A 167 4.16 -7.18 2.51
N PRO A 168 3.54 -8.37 2.71
CA PRO A 168 2.40 -8.55 3.60
C PRO A 168 2.86 -8.35 5.04
N SER A 169 2.96 -7.09 5.45
CA SER A 169 3.22 -6.70 6.82
C SER A 169 2.03 -5.89 7.32
N PRO A 170 1.72 -5.93 8.62
CA PRO A 170 0.73 -5.03 9.20
C PRO A 170 1.07 -3.59 8.78
N PRO A 171 0.06 -2.73 8.57
CA PRO A 171 0.28 -1.38 8.07
C PRO A 171 1.39 -0.70 8.85
N GLY A 172 2.45 -0.29 8.14
CA GLY A 172 3.64 0.26 8.77
C GLY A 172 3.25 1.38 9.72
N SER A 173 3.86 1.40 10.91
CA SER A 173 3.49 2.32 12.00
C SER A 173 3.39 3.77 11.52
N LEU A 174 4.28 4.19 10.62
CA LEU A 174 4.25 5.51 10.02
C LEU A 174 3.03 5.75 9.13
N SER A 175 2.67 4.80 8.27
CA SER A 175 1.52 4.89 7.36
C SER A 175 0.21 4.95 8.15
N LEU A 176 0.03 4.07 9.16
CA LEU A 176 -1.15 4.05 10.01
C LEU A 176 -1.25 5.34 10.83
N ASN A 177 -0.16 5.79 11.45
CA ASN A 177 -0.15 7.02 12.24
C ASN A 177 -0.48 8.25 11.39
N ALA A 178 0.03 8.33 10.15
CA ALA A 178 -0.29 9.41 9.22
C ALA A 178 -1.78 9.42 8.85
N ALA A 179 -2.37 8.25 8.55
CA ALA A 179 -3.80 8.15 8.27
C ALA A 179 -4.67 8.52 9.48
N LEU A 180 -4.32 8.06 10.68
CA LEU A 180 -5.05 8.41 11.89
C LEU A 180 -4.94 9.90 12.22
N PHE A 181 -3.76 10.49 12.05
CA PHE A 181 -3.59 11.93 12.24
C PHE A 181 -4.45 12.73 11.27
N ALA A 182 -4.42 12.39 9.97
CA ALA A 182 -5.29 13.01 8.98
C ALA A 182 -6.77 12.85 9.32
N SER A 183 -7.16 11.66 9.81
CA SER A 183 -8.53 11.35 10.21
C SER A 183 -8.99 12.19 11.39
N VAL A 184 -8.14 12.38 12.40
CA VAL A 184 -8.42 13.26 13.55
C VAL A 184 -8.56 14.72 13.12
N CYS A 185 -7.65 15.19 12.28
CA CYS A 185 -7.69 16.55 11.73
C CYS A 185 -8.97 16.84 10.95
N LEU A 186 -9.43 15.91 10.11
CA LEU A 186 -10.67 16.07 9.36
C LEU A 186 -11.90 15.91 10.26
N ALA A 187 -11.91 14.90 11.13
CA ALA A 187 -13.01 14.64 12.05
C ALA A 187 -13.30 15.85 12.94
N SER A 188 -12.27 16.55 13.44
CA SER A 188 -12.45 17.68 14.35
C SER A 188 -13.22 18.86 13.77
N ARG A 189 -13.31 18.98 12.44
CA ARG A 189 -14.12 20.00 11.75
C ARG A 189 -15.60 19.69 11.74
N LEU A 190 -16.00 18.48 12.09
CA LEU A 190 -17.39 18.08 12.13
C LEU A 190 -18.13 18.69 13.34
N PRO A 191 -19.44 18.98 13.19
CA PRO A 191 -20.17 19.82 14.13
C PRO A 191 -20.37 19.19 15.52
N GLY A 192 -20.35 17.86 15.65
CA GLY A 192 -20.67 17.17 16.92
C GLY A 192 -19.67 16.10 17.33
N ALA A 193 -19.58 15.83 18.63
CA ALA A 193 -18.75 14.76 19.19
C ALA A 193 -19.15 13.35 18.68
N LEU A 194 -20.42 13.16 18.29
CA LEU A 194 -20.86 11.92 17.65
C LEU A 194 -20.33 11.78 16.22
N HIS A 195 -20.17 12.88 15.49
CA HIS A 195 -19.64 12.86 14.12
C HIS A 195 -18.15 12.54 14.13
N THR A 196 -17.39 13.15 15.04
CA THR A 196 -15.97 12.84 15.25
C THR A 196 -15.78 11.38 15.66
N PHE A 197 -16.59 10.88 16.58
CA PHE A 197 -16.55 9.47 16.99
C PHE A 197 -16.82 8.54 15.79
N ALA A 198 -17.91 8.77 15.06
CA ALA A 198 -18.28 7.99 13.88
C ALA A 198 -17.18 7.97 12.81
N MET A 199 -16.59 9.14 12.52
CA MET A 199 -15.46 9.24 11.59
C MET A 199 -14.24 8.45 12.03
N LEU A 200 -13.87 8.54 13.31
CA LEU A 200 -12.69 7.85 13.83
C LEU A 200 -12.89 6.34 13.91
N SER A 201 -14.09 5.88 14.25
CA SER A 201 -14.45 4.46 14.18
C SER A 201 -14.38 3.94 12.75
N CYS A 202 -14.90 4.70 11.77
CA CYS A 202 -14.78 4.36 10.36
C CYS A 202 -13.32 4.38 9.88
N ALA A 203 -12.51 5.35 10.32
CA ALA A 203 -11.09 5.44 9.99
C ALA A 203 -10.31 4.20 10.44
N LEU A 204 -10.53 3.73 11.67
CA LEU A 204 -9.91 2.51 12.18
C LEU A 204 -10.34 1.28 11.38
N LEU A 205 -11.61 1.23 10.96
CA LEU A 205 -12.11 0.15 10.11
C LEU A 205 -11.41 0.14 8.75
N VAL A 206 -11.32 1.29 8.10
CA VAL A 206 -10.79 1.43 6.72
C VAL A 206 -9.26 1.35 6.67
N PHE A 207 -8.54 1.97 7.61
CA PHE A 207 -7.08 2.08 7.56
C PHE A 207 -6.33 1.06 8.42
N ALA A 208 -6.96 0.47 9.44
CA ALA A 208 -6.30 -0.52 10.30
C ALA A 208 -6.85 -1.93 10.09
N LEU A 209 -8.17 -2.12 10.21
CA LEU A 209 -8.78 -3.47 10.18
C LEU A 209 -8.85 -4.04 8.76
N TRP A 210 -9.22 -3.21 7.78
CA TRP A 210 -9.36 -3.65 6.38
C TRP A 210 -8.05 -4.16 5.76
N PRO A 211 -6.89 -3.47 5.88
CA PRO A 211 -5.59 -4.01 5.45
C PRO A 211 -5.25 -5.36 6.06
N CYS A 212 -5.50 -5.55 7.36
CA CYS A 212 -5.25 -6.81 8.06
C CYS A 212 -6.11 -7.96 7.50
N LEU A 213 -7.39 -7.69 7.22
CA LEU A 213 -8.28 -8.68 6.60
C LEU A 213 -7.80 -9.09 5.20
N LEU A 214 -7.39 -8.12 4.38
CA LEU A 214 -6.88 -8.39 3.03
C LEU A 214 -5.57 -9.16 3.04
N GLN A 215 -4.69 -8.83 4.00
CA GLN A 215 -3.44 -9.55 4.16
C GLN A 215 -3.71 -11.03 4.43
N ARG A 216 -4.60 -11.35 5.37
CA ARG A 216 -5.03 -12.73 5.63
C ARG A 216 -5.64 -13.40 4.41
N LEU A 217 -6.53 -12.69 3.71
CA LEU A 217 -7.16 -13.22 2.52
C LEU A 217 -6.13 -13.52 1.41
N ARG A 218 -5.05 -12.73 1.33
CA ARG A 218 -3.93 -12.98 0.42
C ARG A 218 -3.11 -14.18 0.85
N GLU A 219 -2.74 -14.28 2.14
CA GLU A 219 -1.99 -15.42 2.70
C GLU A 219 -2.69 -16.75 2.41
N ASN A 220 -4.02 -16.77 2.52
CA ASN A 220 -4.82 -17.96 2.27
C ASN A 220 -5.19 -18.18 0.80
N SER A 221 -4.91 -17.22 -0.10
CA SER A 221 -5.20 -17.36 -1.51
C SER A 221 -4.15 -18.26 -2.20
N PRO A 222 -4.54 -19.39 -2.83
CA PRO A 222 -3.60 -20.32 -3.46
C PRO A 222 -2.94 -19.77 -4.74
N LEU A 223 -3.25 -18.53 -5.12
CA LEU A 223 -2.75 -17.87 -6.33
C LEU A 223 -1.39 -17.18 -6.11
N GLN A 224 -0.50 -17.81 -5.33
CA GLN A 224 0.94 -17.68 -5.51
C GLN A 224 1.36 -18.66 -6.61
N PHE A 225 0.98 -18.38 -7.86
CA PHE A 225 1.72 -18.97 -8.98
C PHE A 225 3.11 -18.34 -8.95
N THR A 226 4.06 -19.13 -8.44
CA THR A 226 5.50 -18.97 -8.59
C THR A 226 5.81 -18.31 -9.93
N GLY A 227 6.49 -17.15 -9.86
CA GLY A 227 7.26 -16.65 -10.99
C GLY A 227 8.42 -17.58 -11.30
#